data_AF-A0A963SCU2-F1
#
_entry.id   AF-A0A963SCU2-F1
#
_cell.length_a   1.000
_cell.length_b   1.000
_cell.length_c   1.000
_cell.angle_alpha   90.00
_cell.angle_beta   90.00
_cell.angle_gamma   90.00
#
_symmetry.space_group_name_H-M   'P 1'
#
loop_
_entity.id
_entity.type
_entity.pdbx_description
1 polymer ?
#
loop_
_entity_poly.entity_id
_entity_poly.type
_entity_poly.pdbx_seq_one_letter_code
_entity_poly.pdbx_strand_id
1 'polypeptide(L)'
;LLGMLTLRSDLKRYDFAAEAPWADIIRDNSAQPTLTVPLLIAQTGKDPLVAPAVTRNFASKACSRGLPVRWIDLPGKDHATTAKQSAAETLQWITDRFAGKAPPSDCGQLR
;
A
#
# COMPACT_ATOMS: atom_id res chain seq x y z
N LEU A 1 -10.34 -10.71 -31.72
CA LEU A 1 -8.98 -10.56 -31.14
C LEU A 1 -8.40 -9.16 -31.37
N LEU A 2 -8.42 -8.62 -32.59
CA LEU A 2 -7.91 -7.28 -32.89
C LEU A 2 -8.50 -6.17 -32.00
N GLY A 3 -9.83 -6.09 -31.88
CA GLY A 3 -10.48 -5.05 -31.07
C GLY A 3 -10.11 -5.06 -29.58
N MET A 4 -9.89 -6.24 -28.99
CA MET A 4 -9.43 -6.34 -27.59
C MET A 4 -7.99 -5.84 -27.41
N LEU A 5 -7.12 -6.07 -28.41
CA LEU A 5 -5.75 -5.57 -28.39
C LEU A 5 -5.71 -4.05 -28.54
N THR A 6 -6.55 -3.48 -29.43
CA THR A 6 -6.71 -2.03 -29.58
C THR A 6 -7.19 -1.40 -28.28
N LEU A 7 -8.28 -1.90 -27.69
CA LEU A 7 -8.78 -1.42 -26.41
C LEU A 7 -7.71 -1.46 -25.32
N ARG A 8 -6.97 -2.57 -25.21
CA ARG A 8 -5.89 -2.69 -24.22
C ARG A 8 -4.76 -1.66 -24.45
N SER A 9 -4.41 -1.36 -25.69
CA SER A 9 -3.42 -0.32 -26.01
C SER A 9 -3.92 1.06 -25.59
N ASP A 10 -5.17 1.37 -25.90
CA ASP A 10 -5.75 2.68 -25.61
C ASP A 10 -5.87 2.91 -24.10
N LEU A 11 -6.34 1.91 -23.36
CA LEU A 11 -6.42 1.94 -21.89
C LEU A 11 -5.04 2.14 -21.23
N LYS A 12 -3.95 1.61 -21.80
CA LYS A 12 -2.60 1.82 -21.27
C LYS A 12 -2.10 3.26 -21.42
N ARG A 13 -2.63 4.02 -22.38
CA ARG A 13 -2.23 5.41 -22.63
C ARG A 13 -3.11 6.41 -21.88
N TYR A 14 -4.27 5.95 -21.39
CA TYR A 14 -5.22 6.78 -20.68
C TYR A 14 -4.86 6.82 -19.19
N ASP A 15 -4.62 8.02 -18.67
CA ASP A 15 -4.34 8.22 -17.25
C ASP A 15 -5.65 8.38 -16.47
N PHE A 16 -6.16 7.26 -15.97
CA PHE A 16 -7.36 7.24 -15.13
C PHE A 16 -7.24 8.08 -13.85
N ALA A 17 -6.03 8.35 -13.37
CA ALA A 17 -5.82 9.15 -12.16
C ALA A 17 -5.87 10.67 -12.44
N ALA A 18 -5.78 11.09 -13.69
CA ALA A 18 -5.83 12.51 -14.10
C ALA A 18 -7.14 12.91 -14.77
N GLU A 19 -7.91 11.95 -15.28
CA GLU A 19 -9.06 12.22 -16.15
C GLU A 19 -10.41 12.03 -15.45
N ALA A 20 -11.35 12.95 -15.68
CA ALA A 20 -12.72 12.83 -15.17
C ALA A 20 -13.54 11.77 -15.94
N PRO A 21 -14.47 11.05 -15.29
CA PRO A 21 -14.82 11.13 -13.86
C PRO A 21 -13.93 10.26 -12.96
N TRP A 22 -12.99 9.51 -13.53
CA TRP A 22 -12.21 8.50 -12.83
C TRP A 22 -11.32 9.07 -11.74
N ALA A 23 -10.67 10.21 -11.99
CA ALA A 23 -9.84 10.90 -11.01
C ALA A 23 -10.62 11.24 -9.73
N ASP A 24 -11.87 11.69 -9.88
CA ASP A 24 -12.74 12.00 -8.75
C ASP A 24 -13.13 10.74 -7.99
N ILE A 25 -13.55 9.68 -8.71
CA ILE A 25 -13.89 8.38 -8.11
C ILE A 25 -12.69 7.79 -7.35
N ILE A 26 -11.49 7.83 -7.93
CA ILE A 26 -10.27 7.35 -7.28
C ILE A 26 -9.98 8.15 -6.03
N ARG A 27 -10.06 9.48 -6.08
CA ARG A 27 -9.83 10.35 -4.92
C ARG A 27 -10.83 10.05 -3.79
N ASP A 28 -12.11 9.91 -4.13
CA ASP A 28 -13.18 9.66 -3.16
C ASP A 28 -13.09 8.27 -2.52
N ASN A 29 -12.48 7.30 -3.22
CA ASN A 29 -12.26 5.92 -2.72
C ASN A 29 -10.83 5.67 -2.21
N SER A 30 -9.98 6.70 -2.15
CA SER A 30 -8.61 6.56 -1.66
C SER A 30 -8.54 6.68 -0.14
N ALA A 31 -7.87 5.73 0.50
CA ALA A 31 -7.66 5.74 1.93
C ALA A 31 -6.85 6.99 2.36
N GLN A 32 -7.37 7.71 3.34
CA GLN A 32 -6.65 8.77 4.04
C GLN A 32 -6.15 8.23 5.38
N PRO A 33 -4.98 8.66 5.89
CA PRO A 33 -4.43 8.16 7.15
C PRO A 33 -5.14 8.75 8.37
N THR A 34 -6.47 8.79 8.39
CA THR A 34 -7.33 9.31 9.48
C THR A 34 -7.47 8.37 10.66
N LEU A 35 -6.77 7.24 10.61
CA LEU A 35 -6.71 6.24 11.67
C LEU A 35 -6.05 6.79 12.93
N THR A 36 -6.41 6.24 14.09
CA THR A 36 -5.85 6.57 15.41
C THR A 36 -5.11 5.39 16.05
N VAL A 37 -4.94 4.30 15.30
CA VAL A 37 -4.32 3.04 15.73
C VAL A 37 -3.00 2.80 14.98
N PRO A 38 -2.05 2.05 15.55
CA PRO A 38 -0.80 1.72 14.87
C PRO A 38 -1.03 0.87 13.62
N LEU A 39 -0.12 0.98 12.65
CA LEU A 39 -0.23 0.30 11.36
C LEU A 39 0.93 -0.69 11.17
N LEU A 40 0.64 -1.79 10.49
CA LEU A 40 1.63 -2.62 9.82
C LEU A 40 1.32 -2.60 8.33
N ILE A 41 2.32 -2.34 7.51
CA ILE A 41 2.22 -2.29 6.05
C ILE A 41 3.31 -3.18 5.47
N ALA A 42 2.91 -4.13 4.63
CA ALA A 42 3.83 -5.00 3.90
C ALA A 42 3.73 -4.72 2.39
N GLN A 43 4.86 -4.51 1.74
CA GLN A 43 4.89 -4.13 0.33
C GLN A 43 6.03 -4.84 -0.40
N THR A 44 5.69 -5.50 -1.51
CA THR A 44 6.69 -6.01 -2.44
C THR A 44 7.27 -4.88 -3.28
N GLY A 45 8.60 -4.75 -3.31
CA GLY A 45 9.28 -3.57 -3.88
C GLY A 45 9.13 -3.37 -5.40
N LYS A 46 8.77 -4.42 -6.15
CA LYS A 46 8.48 -4.33 -7.61
C LYS A 46 7.10 -4.88 -7.96
N ASP A 47 6.13 -4.64 -7.08
CA ASP A 47 4.74 -5.02 -7.30
C ASP A 47 4.17 -4.35 -8.58
N PRO A 48 3.67 -5.11 -9.57
CA PRO A 48 3.17 -4.59 -10.82
C PRO A 48 1.69 -4.18 -10.77
N LEU A 49 0.97 -4.49 -9.68
CA LEU A 49 -0.46 -4.20 -9.52
C LEU A 49 -0.69 -3.05 -8.55
N VAL A 50 0.02 -3.04 -7.42
CA VAL A 50 -0.07 -1.98 -6.40
C VAL A 50 1.25 -1.24 -6.34
N ALA A 51 1.28 -0.03 -6.92
CA ALA A 51 2.48 0.77 -7.06
C ALA A 51 3.16 1.03 -5.69
N PRO A 52 4.38 0.55 -5.43
CA PRO A 52 5.03 0.67 -4.13
C PRO A 52 5.20 2.11 -3.64
N ALA A 53 5.38 3.06 -4.56
CA ALA A 53 5.49 4.48 -4.25
C ALA A 53 4.21 5.06 -3.64
N VAL A 54 3.03 4.58 -4.08
CA VAL A 54 1.73 5.01 -3.54
C VAL A 54 1.57 4.52 -2.10
N THR A 55 1.86 3.24 -1.85
CA THR A 55 1.81 2.66 -0.50
C THR A 55 2.81 3.33 0.45
N ARG A 56 4.03 3.60 -0.03
CA ARG A 56 5.06 4.31 0.76
C ARG A 56 4.66 5.75 1.07
N ASN A 57 4.00 6.45 0.13
CA ASN A 57 3.46 7.79 0.37
C ASN A 57 2.39 7.78 1.47
N PHE A 58 1.47 6.80 1.45
CA PHE A 58 0.48 6.63 2.52
C PHE A 58 1.15 6.40 3.88
N ALA A 59 2.16 5.51 3.93
CA ALA A 59 2.91 5.23 5.15
C ALA A 59 3.63 6.47 5.68
N SER A 60 4.26 7.25 4.81
CA SER A 60 4.92 8.52 5.15
C SER A 60 3.94 9.54 5.74
N LYS A 61 2.74 9.68 5.14
CA LYS A 61 1.68 10.55 5.67
C LYS A 61 1.11 10.05 7.00
N ALA A 62 0.97 8.74 7.19
CA ALA A 62 0.58 8.18 8.49
C ALA A 62 1.64 8.50 9.55
N CYS A 63 2.91 8.33 9.20
CA CYS A 63 4.03 8.71 10.05
C CYS A 63 4.04 10.19 10.39
N SER A 64 3.86 11.10 9.42
CA SER A 64 3.86 12.56 9.70
C SER A 64 2.73 12.99 10.65
N ARG A 65 1.66 12.20 10.73
CA ARG A 65 0.55 12.37 11.69
C ARG A 65 0.81 11.75 13.07
N GLY A 66 1.99 11.18 13.30
CA GLY A 66 2.38 10.60 14.58
C GLY A 66 1.93 9.14 14.79
N LEU A 67 1.39 8.48 13.77
CA LEU A 67 1.04 7.06 13.88
C LEU A 67 2.31 6.19 13.87
N PRO A 68 2.44 5.23 14.80
CA PRO A 68 3.46 4.18 14.69
C PRO A 68 3.18 3.32 13.46
N VAL A 69 4.15 3.21 12.55
CA VAL A 69 4.04 2.39 11.33
C VAL A 69 5.18 1.37 11.33
N ARG A 70 4.83 0.08 11.33
CA ARG A 70 5.74 -1.01 10.97
C ARG A 70 5.72 -1.20 9.46
N TRP A 71 6.88 -1.13 8.81
CA TRP A 71 7.03 -1.34 7.38
C TRP A 71 7.82 -2.63 7.09
N ILE A 72 7.21 -3.52 6.33
CA ILE A 72 7.83 -4.75 5.86
C ILE A 72 8.14 -4.58 4.37
N ASP A 73 9.42 -4.41 4.07
CA ASP A 73 9.90 -4.41 2.68
C ASP A 73 10.09 -5.86 2.23
N LEU A 74 9.32 -6.27 1.22
CA LEU A 74 9.34 -7.63 0.71
C LEU A 74 10.08 -7.71 -0.62
N PRO A 75 10.94 -8.74 -0.80
CA PRO A 75 11.65 -8.93 -2.05
C PRO A 75 10.73 -9.47 -3.15
N GLY A 76 11.14 -9.27 -4.40
CA GLY A 76 10.48 -9.87 -5.56
C GLY A 76 9.77 -8.85 -6.45
N LYS A 77 8.93 -9.36 -7.34
CA LYS A 77 8.27 -8.59 -8.41
C LYS A 77 6.82 -8.99 -8.66
N ASP A 78 6.24 -9.75 -7.72
CA ASP A 78 4.90 -10.32 -7.88
C ASP A 78 4.00 -9.83 -6.75
N HIS A 79 2.79 -9.38 -7.12
CA HIS A 79 1.79 -8.95 -6.14
C HIS A 79 1.31 -10.11 -5.27
N ALA A 80 1.03 -11.25 -5.90
CA ALA A 80 0.31 -12.38 -5.30
C ALA A 80 1.05 -13.05 -4.13
N THR A 81 2.37 -12.89 -4.03
CA THR A 81 3.17 -13.51 -2.95
C THR A 81 3.26 -12.64 -1.70
N THR A 82 2.94 -11.35 -1.77
CA THR A 82 3.04 -10.38 -0.67
C THR A 82 2.42 -10.93 0.62
N ALA A 83 1.16 -11.37 0.56
CA ALA A 83 0.44 -11.88 1.72
C ALA A 83 1.09 -13.15 2.33
N LYS A 84 1.53 -14.09 1.49
CA LYS A 84 2.21 -15.31 1.95
C LYS A 84 3.53 -14.99 2.63
N GLN A 85 4.30 -14.04 2.07
CA GLN A 85 5.62 -13.68 2.58
C GLN A 85 5.53 -12.92 3.92
N SER A 86 4.52 -12.05 4.10
CA SER A 86 4.37 -11.29 5.35
C SER A 86 3.59 -12.02 6.44
N ALA A 87 2.93 -13.15 6.13
CA ALA A 87 1.94 -13.78 7.01
C ALA A 87 2.43 -14.00 8.45
N ALA A 88 3.63 -14.58 8.62
CA ALA A 88 4.17 -14.87 9.95
C ALA A 88 4.40 -13.60 10.77
N GLU A 89 5.00 -12.57 10.18
CA GLU A 89 5.25 -11.29 10.85
C GLU A 89 3.94 -10.53 11.14
N THR A 90 2.99 -10.55 10.20
CA THR A 90 1.66 -9.96 10.40
C THR A 90 0.92 -10.60 11.57
N LEU A 91 0.89 -11.94 11.66
CA LEU A 91 0.24 -12.65 12.76
C LEU A 91 0.91 -12.37 14.11
N GLN A 92 2.25 -12.31 14.15
CA GLN A 92 2.97 -11.93 15.36
C GLN A 92 2.65 -10.49 15.78
N TRP A 93 2.64 -9.55 14.84
CA TRP A 93 2.33 -8.15 15.11
C TRP A 93 0.91 -8.00 15.67
N ILE A 94 -0.08 -8.72 15.12
CA ILE A 94 -1.46 -8.73 15.64
C ILE A 94 -1.48 -9.29 17.07
N THR A 95 -0.80 -10.42 17.31
CA THR A 95 -0.70 -11.04 18.63
C THR A 95 -0.12 -10.07 19.67
N ASP A 96 0.93 -9.34 19.29
CA ASP A 96 1.57 -8.34 20.16
C ASP A 96 0.66 -7.15 20.49
N ARG A 97 -0.26 -6.76 19.59
CA ARG A 97 -1.28 -5.74 19.88
C ARG A 97 -2.27 -6.23 20.94
N PHE A 98 -2.76 -7.47 20.82
CA PHE A 98 -3.64 -8.06 21.83
C PHE A 98 -2.95 -8.30 23.17
N ALA A 99 -1.65 -8.55 23.17
CA ALA A 99 -0.84 -8.67 24.38
C ALA A 99 -0.47 -7.33 25.03
N GLY A 100 -0.94 -6.19 24.49
CA GLY A 100 -0.67 -4.85 25.04
C GLY A 100 0.77 -4.36 24.84
N LYS A 101 1.55 -4.99 23.94
CA LYS A 101 2.92 -4.54 23.66
C LYS A 101 2.91 -3.27 22.81
N ALA A 102 3.82 -2.35 23.15
CA ALA A 102 4.04 -1.12 22.39
C ALA A 102 4.27 -1.42 20.88
N PRO A 103 3.62 -0.69 19.97
CA PRO A 103 3.81 -0.90 18.54
C PRO A 103 5.20 -0.45 18.09
N PRO A 104 5.93 -1.26 17.28
CA PRO A 104 7.17 -0.80 16.66
C PRO A 104 6.87 0.33 15.66
N SER A 105 7.89 1.13 15.35
CA SER A 105 7.77 2.25 14.41
C SER A 105 9.04 2.39 13.58
N ASP A 106 8.87 2.31 12.26
CA ASP A 106 9.90 2.53 11.24
C ASP A 106 9.78 3.92 10.62
N CYS A 107 9.03 4.84 11.25
CA CYS A 107 8.78 6.16 10.70
C CYS A 107 10.04 6.99 10.43
N GLY A 108 11.16 6.70 11.09
CA GLY A 108 12.46 7.32 10.78
C GLY A 108 13.02 6.97 9.40
N GLN A 109 12.54 5.89 8.77
CA GLN A 109 12.97 5.42 7.44
C GLN A 109 11.96 5.76 6.31
N LEU A 110 10.80 6.28 6.70
CA LEU A 110 9.65 6.55 5.81
C LEU A 110 9.35 8.05 5.64
N ARG A 111 9.93 8.89 6.50
CA ARG A 111 9.81 10.35 6.43
C ARG A 111 10.93 10.96 5.60
#